data_AF-A0A5S9MNG4-F1
#
_entry.id   AF-A0A5S9MNG4-F1
#
_cell.length_a   1.000
_cell.length_b   1.000
_cell.length_c   1.000
_cell.angle_alpha   90.00
_cell.angle_beta   90.00
_cell.angle_gamma   90.00
#
_symmetry.space_group_name_H-M   'P 1'
#
loop_
_entity.id
_entity.type
_entity.pdbx_description
1 polymer ?
#
loop_
_entity_poly.entity_id
_entity_poly.type
_entity_poly.pdbx_seq_one_letter_code
_entity_poly.pdbx_strand_id
1 'polypeptide(L)' 'NNFSIKYGNLYYNPFHCLSIAFLYGSALLFAMHGATILAVSRYGGEREIEQMLDRGTALERAAL' A
#
# COMPACT_ATOMS: atom_id res chain seq x y z
N ASN A 1 -4.25 13.27 -23.61
CA ASN A 1 -5.64 13.36 -24.12
C ASN A 1 -5.80 12.68 -25.49
N ASN A 2 -5.13 13.16 -26.56
CA ASN A 2 -5.27 12.62 -27.93
C ASN A 2 -5.09 11.08 -28.04
N PHE A 3 -4.18 10.48 -27.28
CA PHE A 3 -3.98 9.02 -27.24
C PHE A 3 -5.27 8.27 -26.85
N SER A 4 -5.98 8.69 -25.80
CA SER A 4 -7.24 8.04 -25.39
C SER A 4 -8.34 8.19 -26.43
N ILE A 5 -8.43 9.36 -27.07
CA ILE A 5 -9.39 9.62 -28.14
C ILE A 5 -9.10 8.72 -29.35
N LYS A 6 -7.83 8.63 -29.77
CA LYS A 6 -7.41 7.84 -30.93
C LYS A 6 -7.65 6.33 -30.76
N TYR A 7 -7.56 5.83 -29.53
CA TYR A 7 -7.74 4.40 -29.22
C TYR A 7 -9.10 4.07 -28.59
N GLY A 8 -10.10 4.94 -28.76
CA GLY A 8 -11.50 4.60 -28.42
C GLY A 8 -11.81 4.54 -26.93
N ASN A 9 -11.33 5.53 -26.17
CA ASN A 9 -11.54 5.70 -24.72
C ASN A 9 -10.88 4.61 -23.85
N LEU A 10 -9.73 4.96 -23.26
CA LEU A 10 -8.96 4.07 -22.39
C LEU A 10 -9.66 3.67 -21.09
N TYR A 11 -10.76 4.30 -20.67
CA TYR A 11 -11.52 3.84 -19.51
C TYR A 11 -12.11 2.42 -19.72
N TYR A 12 -12.19 1.94 -20.95
CA TYR A 12 -12.62 0.57 -21.26
C TYR A 12 -11.45 -0.39 -21.52
N ASN A 13 -10.20 0.08 -21.44
CA ASN A 13 -9.04 -0.79 -21.54
C ASN A 13 -8.79 -1.48 -20.19
N PRO A 14 -8.78 -2.83 -20.12
CA PRO A 14 -8.67 -3.55 -18.86
C PRO A 14 -7.33 -3.30 -18.14
N PHE A 15 -6.23 -3.16 -18.87
CA PHE A 15 -4.91 -2.88 -18.26
C PHE A 15 -4.81 -1.45 -17.73
N HIS A 16 -5.48 -0.48 -18.36
CA HIS A 16 -5.56 0.88 -17.85
C HIS A 16 -6.40 0.92 -16.56
N CYS A 17 -7.52 0.20 -16.51
CA CYS A 17 -8.30 0.03 -15.28
C CYS A 17 -7.48 -0.61 -14.15
N LEU A 18 -6.74 -1.69 -14.46
CA LEU A 18 -5.83 -2.31 -13.49
C LEU A 18 -4.75 -1.33 -13.01
N SER A 19 -4.17 -0.53 -13.90
CA SER A 19 -3.18 0.48 -13.53
C SER A 19 -3.74 1.53 -12.58
N ILE A 20 -4.98 1.99 -12.79
CA ILE A 20 -5.66 2.91 -11.88
C ILE A 20 -5.92 2.24 -10.52
N ALA A 21 -6.38 0.98 -10.52
CA ALA A 21 -6.59 0.23 -9.29
C ALA A 21 -5.30 0.07 -8.48
N PHE A 22 -4.18 -0.25 -9.14
CA PHE A 22 -2.87 -0.31 -8.47
C PHE A 22 -2.39 1.07 -8.00
N LEU A 23 -2.60 2.14 -8.76
CA LEU A 23 -2.25 3.50 -8.32
C LEU A 23 -2.98 3.87 -7.03
N TYR A 24 -4.30 3.67 -6.98
CA TYR A 24 -5.09 3.93 -5.77
C TYR A 24 -4.72 2.95 -4.64
N GLY A 25 -4.54 1.67 -4.97
CA GLY A 25 -4.13 0.63 -4.02
C GLY A 25 -2.78 0.93 -3.37
N SER A 26 -1.79 1.41 -4.12
CA SER A 26 -0.47 1.78 -3.58
C SER A 26 -0.57 2.95 -2.60
N ALA A 27 -1.31 4.01 -2.96
CA ALA A 27 -1.51 5.14 -2.06
C ALA A 27 -2.25 4.72 -0.77
N LEU A 28 -3.30 3.90 -0.91
CA LEU A 28 -4.06 3.37 0.21
C LEU A 28 -3.19 2.49 1.13
N LEU A 29 -2.51 1.49 0.57
CA LEU A 29 -1.69 0.55 1.34
C LEU A 29 -0.51 1.25 2.02
N PHE A 30 0.12 2.22 1.36
CA PHE A 30 1.22 2.94 1.97
C PHE A 30 0.76 3.89 3.08
N ALA A 31 -0.41 4.52 2.93
CA ALA A 31 -1.03 5.29 4.01
C ALA A 31 -1.37 4.39 5.21
N MET A 32 -1.97 3.22 4.98
CA MET A 32 -2.25 2.24 6.03
C MET A 32 -0.97 1.76 6.71
N HIS A 33 -0.01 1.27 5.94
CA HIS A 33 1.24 0.73 6.46
C HIS A 33 2.04 1.79 7.23
N GLY A 34 2.29 2.95 6.63
CA GLY A 34 3.03 4.03 7.28
C GLY A 34 2.38 4.52 8.57
N ALA A 35 1.05 4.67 8.58
CA ALA A 35 0.32 5.03 9.80
C ALA A 35 0.41 3.94 10.87
N THR A 36 0.30 2.67 10.50
CA THR A 36 0.43 1.53 11.42
C THR A 36 1.83 1.49 12.06
N ILE A 37 2.90 1.58 11.27
CA ILE A 37 4.29 1.57 11.77
C ILE A 37 4.51 2.73 12.75
N LEU A 38 4.06 3.94 12.40
CA LEU A 38 4.16 5.08 13.32
C LEU A 38 3.34 4.88 14.60
N ALA A 39 2.15 4.26 14.53
CA ALA A 39 1.32 3.98 15.69
C ALA A 39 1.95 2.94 16.66
N VAL A 40 2.73 2.00 16.13
CA VAL A 40 3.48 1.01 16.93
C VAL A 40 4.95 1.37 17.17
N SER A 41 5.40 2.57 16.75
CA SER A 41 6.79 3.03 16.95
C SER A 41 7.23 3.07 18.42
N ARG A 42 6.29 3.33 19.34
CA ARG A 42 6.54 3.23 20.80
C ARG A 42 6.92 1.82 21.29
N TYR A 43 6.75 0.80 20.45
CA TYR A 43 7.16 -0.58 20.69
C TYR A 43 8.34 -1.00 19.79
N GLY A 44 8.97 -0.06 19.07
CA GLY A 44 10.06 -0.31 18.12
C GLY A 44 9.58 -0.94 16.80
N GLY A 45 8.35 -0.66 16.37
CA GLY A 45 7.76 -1.26 15.16
C GLY A 45 8.46 -0.93 13.84
N GLU A 46 9.26 0.14 13.80
CA GLU A 46 10.10 0.50 12.65
C GLU A 46 11.30 -0.44 12.43
N ARG A 47 11.64 -1.25 13.45
CA ARG A 47 12.69 -2.28 13.38
C ARG A 47 12.15 -3.56 12.74
N GLU A 48 11.67 -3.42 11.51
CA GLU A 48 10.87 -4.45 10.83
C GLU A 48 11.64 -5.76 10.59
N ILE A 49 12.96 -5.68 10.36
CA ILE A 49 13.81 -6.87 10.18
C ILE A 49 13.82 -7.69 11.47
N GLU A 50 14.02 -7.05 12.61
CA GLU A 50 14.01 -7.74 13.90
C GLU A 50 12.61 -8.26 14.24
N GLN A 51 11.55 -7.49 13.98
CA GLN A 51 10.18 -7.94 14.20
C GLN A 51 9.79 -9.13 13.30
N MET A 52 10.35 -9.23 12.09
CA MET A 52 10.14 -10.36 11.18
C MET A 52 10.87 -11.63 11.65
N LEU A 53 12.07 -11.48 12.20
CA LEU A 53 12.88 -12.60 12.71
C LEU A 53 12.42 -13.09 14.09
N ASP A 54 12.09 -12.16 14.99
CA ASP A 54 11.60 -12.41 16.35
C ASP A 54 10.39 -11.50 16.64
N ARG A 55 9.20 -12.11 16.61
CA ARG A 55 7.94 -11.39 16.68
C ARG A 55 7.74 -10.75 18.06
N GLY A 56 7.76 -9.43 18.11
CA GLY A 56 7.48 -8.64 19.32
C GLY A 56 6.05 -8.11 19.41
N THR A 57 5.74 -7.43 20.53
CA THR A 57 4.41 -6.83 20.76
C THR A 57 4.02 -5.77 19.72
N ALA A 58 4.99 -5.15 19.04
CA ALA A 58 4.72 -4.21 17.95
C ALA A 58 3.99 -4.89 16.79
N LEU A 59 4.53 -6.01 16.29
CA LEU A 59 3.93 -6.78 15.20
C LEU A 59 2.64 -7.47 15.61
N GLU A 60 2.55 -7.96 16.86
CA GLU A 60 1.30 -8.54 17.38
C GLU A 60 0.16 -7.52 17.42
N ARG A 61 0.42 -6.28 17.85
CA ARG A 61 -0.60 -5.21 17.89
C ARG A 61 -0.93 -4.66 16.51
N ALA A 62 0.01 -4.66 15.58
CA ALA A 62 -0.22 -4.21 14.20
C ALA A 62 -1.16 -5.15 13.41
N ALA A 63 -1.26 -6.42 13.82
CA ALA A 63 -2.05 -7.45 13.14
C ALA A 63 -3.46 -7.70 13.71
N LEU A 64 -3.72 -7.26 14.95
CA LEU A 64 -5.02 -7.40 15.65
C LEU A 64 -6.01 -6.31 15.25
#